data_AF-A0A359LID2-F1
#
_entry.id   AF-A0A359LID2-F1
#
_cell.length_a   1.000
_cell.length_b   1.000
_cell.length_c   1.000
_cell.angle_alpha   90.00
_cell.angle_beta   90.00
_cell.angle_gamma   90.00
#
_symmetry.space_group_name_H-M   'P 1'
#
loop_
_entity.id
_entity.type
_entity.pdbx_description
1 polymer ?
#
loop_
_entity_poly.entity_id
_entity_poly.type
_entity_poly.pdbx_seq_one_letter_code
_entity_poly.pdbx_strand_id
1 'polypeptide(L)'
;MHTRPYEVNKGTSDEIYEKYLKRLLDYLADPKTNLGKMQTYLTIGKVFLYNLFNGELSPVEGILRKAQEEFSQVKRTNEEKPKIGLVGEWYVRLHEPANQRIIRKLEKKGVEVWLAPLTE
;
A
#
# COMPACT_ATOMS: atom_id res chain seq x y z
N MET A 1 -4.88 -11.37 -10.72
CA MET A 1 -4.24 -12.09 -9.59
C MET A 1 -3.65 -11.04 -8.66
N HIS A 2 -3.89 -11.15 -7.35
CA HIS A 2 -3.33 -10.24 -6.36
C HIS A 2 -1.96 -10.75 -5.92
N THR A 3 -0.96 -10.58 -6.79
CA THR A 3 0.45 -10.97 -6.55
C THR A 3 1.32 -9.72 -6.56
N ARG A 4 2.41 -9.72 -5.80
CA ARG A 4 3.40 -8.64 -5.85
C ARG A 4 4.18 -8.71 -7.17
N PRO A 5 4.62 -7.57 -7.74
CA PRO A 5 5.39 -7.58 -8.98
C PRO A 5 6.78 -8.20 -8.76
N TYR A 6 7.28 -8.93 -9.75
CA TYR A 6 8.65 -9.44 -9.75
C TYR A 6 9.63 -8.36 -10.16
N GLU A 7 10.12 -7.60 -9.20
CA GLU A 7 11.05 -6.51 -9.45
C GLU A 7 12.39 -7.03 -9.98
N VAL A 8 12.89 -6.42 -11.06
CA VAL A 8 14.28 -6.63 -11.50
C VAL A 8 15.24 -6.17 -10.40
N ASN A 9 14.96 -5.02 -9.80
CA ASN A 9 15.69 -4.46 -8.67
C ASN A 9 14.88 -4.70 -7.39
N LYS A 10 15.28 -5.68 -6.57
CA LYS A 10 14.55 -6.03 -5.35
C LYS A 10 14.48 -4.84 -4.37
N GLY A 11 13.29 -4.54 -3.88
CA GLY A 11 13.01 -3.46 -2.93
C GLY A 11 12.46 -2.20 -3.57
N THR A 12 12.44 -2.07 -4.91
CA THR A 12 12.00 -0.83 -5.58
C THR A 12 10.56 -0.47 -5.26
N SER A 13 9.60 -1.41 -5.22
CA SER A 13 8.23 -1.06 -4.84
C SER A 13 8.13 -0.69 -3.36
N ASP A 14 8.98 -1.25 -2.50
CA ASP A 14 8.99 -0.92 -1.07
C ASP A 14 9.51 0.51 -0.86
N GLU A 15 10.56 0.91 -1.59
CA GLU A 15 11.07 2.28 -1.56
C GLU A 15 10.03 3.30 -2.05
N ILE A 16 9.33 2.99 -3.15
CA ILE A 16 8.24 3.84 -3.66
C ILE A 16 7.12 3.91 -2.61
N TYR A 17 6.72 2.77 -2.03
CA TYR A 17 5.69 2.72 -0.99
C TYR A 17 6.05 3.61 0.20
N GLU A 18 7.23 3.43 0.80
CA GLU A 18 7.66 4.19 1.98
C GLU A 18 7.77 5.70 1.68
N LYS A 19 8.30 6.05 0.50
CA LYS A 19 8.40 7.44 0.04
C LYS A 19 7.03 8.12 -0.01
N TYR A 20 6.04 7.46 -0.62
CA TYR A 20 4.70 8.03 -0.79
C TYR A 20 3.86 7.94 0.48
N LEU A 21 4.05 6.89 1.29
CA LEU A 21 3.45 6.77 2.62
C LEU A 21 3.91 7.94 3.51
N LYS A 22 5.22 8.19 3.58
CA LYS A 22 5.77 9.32 4.34
C LYS A 22 5.17 10.64 3.86
N ARG A 23 5.13 10.86 2.54
CA ARG A 23 4.57 12.08 1.97
C ARG A 23 3.08 12.28 2.30
N LEU A 24 2.31 11.19 2.30
CA LEU A 24 0.90 11.23 2.69
C LEU A 24 0.77 11.53 4.19
N LEU A 25 1.56 10.87 5.04
CA LEU A 25 1.57 11.12 6.48
C LEU A 25 1.97 12.56 6.81
N ASP A 26 3.02 13.09 6.16
CA ASP A 26 3.45 14.48 6.33
C ASP A 26 2.34 15.46 5.92
N TYR A 27 1.66 15.20 4.80
CA TYR A 27 0.51 16.02 4.36
C TYR A 27 -0.66 15.98 5.35
N LEU A 28 -0.95 14.80 5.92
CA LEU A 28 -1.99 14.62 6.92
C LEU A 28 -1.58 15.20 8.29
N ALA A 29 -0.29 15.28 8.59
CA ALA A 29 0.22 15.83 9.84
C ALA A 29 0.38 17.36 9.81
N ASP A 30 0.41 18.00 8.64
CA ASP A 30 0.61 19.45 8.51
C ASP A 30 -0.60 20.22 9.10
N PRO A 31 -0.38 21.05 10.14
CA PRO A 31 -1.44 21.87 10.74
C PRO A 31 -2.02 22.93 9.80
N LYS A 32 -1.31 23.30 8.72
CA LYS A 32 -1.77 24.29 7.75
C LYS A 32 -2.74 23.73 6.72
N THR A 33 -2.64 22.44 6.39
CA THR A 33 -3.63 21.71 5.58
C THR A 33 -4.77 21.18 6.45
N ASN A 34 -4.49 20.82 7.71
CA ASN A 34 -5.46 20.45 8.73
C ASN A 34 -5.63 21.57 9.77
N LEU A 35 -6.18 22.72 9.33
CA LEU A 35 -6.40 23.93 10.15
C LEU A 35 -7.34 23.74 11.37
N GLY A 36 -7.83 22.52 11.62
CA GLY A 36 -8.76 22.17 12.66
C GLY A 36 -8.26 21.08 13.59
N LYS A 37 -7.64 21.51 14.69
CA LYS A 37 -7.62 20.82 16.00
C LYS A 37 -6.74 19.58 16.11
N MET A 38 -5.62 19.81 16.79
CA MET A 38 -4.79 18.86 17.53
C MET A 38 -5.61 18.15 18.63
N GLN A 39 -6.61 17.37 18.25
CA GLN A 39 -7.31 16.42 19.09
C GLN A 39 -8.00 15.35 18.22
N THR A 40 -7.46 14.14 18.33
CA THR A 40 -8.07 12.84 18.00
C THR A 40 -7.96 12.36 16.55
N TYR A 41 -7.39 11.16 16.39
CA TYR A 41 -7.38 10.33 15.17
C TYR A 41 -8.76 10.20 14.49
N LEU A 42 -9.86 10.31 15.26
CA LEU A 42 -11.24 10.36 14.78
C LEU A 42 -11.53 11.55 13.85
N THR A 43 -10.91 12.70 14.11
CA THR A 43 -11.10 13.92 13.32
C THR A 43 -10.39 13.80 11.97
N ILE A 44 -9.19 13.22 11.95
CA ILE A 44 -8.44 12.93 10.71
C ILE A 44 -9.25 11.99 9.81
N GLY A 45 -9.82 10.92 10.36
CA GLY A 45 -10.68 10.01 9.60
C GLY A 45 -11.91 10.70 9.02
N LYS A 46 -12.59 11.55 9.80
CA LYS A 46 -13.76 12.31 9.35
C LYS A 46 -13.43 13.37 8.30
N VAL A 47 -12.36 14.13 8.47
CA VAL A 47 -11.92 15.15 7.50
C VAL A 47 -11.44 14.48 6.22
N PHE A 48 -10.69 13.37 6.33
CA PHE A 48 -10.29 12.54 5.19
C PHE A 48 -11.50 12.01 4.42
N LEU A 49 -12.47 11.39 5.10
CA LEU A 49 -13.72 10.90 4.47
C LEU A 49 -14.53 12.06 3.88
N TYR A 50 -14.67 13.19 4.59
CA TYR A 50 -15.40 14.35 4.10
C TYR A 50 -14.77 14.94 2.83
N ASN A 51 -13.44 15.08 2.80
CA ASN A 51 -12.72 15.54 1.61
C ASN A 51 -12.80 14.51 0.46
N LEU A 52 -12.78 13.21 0.78
CA LEU A 52 -12.94 12.12 -0.18
C LEU A 52 -14.33 12.12 -0.85
N PHE A 53 -15.39 12.43 -0.09
CA PHE A 53 -16.77 12.42 -0.60
C PHE A 53 -17.25 13.75 -1.17
N ASN A 54 -16.61 14.88 -0.82
CA ASN A 54 -17.01 16.22 -1.31
C ASN A 54 -16.15 16.76 -2.47
N GLY A 55 -15.23 15.97 -3.02
CA GLY A 55 -14.56 16.26 -4.29
C GLY A 55 -13.36 17.22 -4.23
N GLU A 56 -13.02 17.81 -3.08
CA GLU A 56 -11.77 18.59 -2.89
C GLU A 56 -10.56 17.69 -2.59
N LEU A 57 -10.38 16.62 -3.38
CA LEU A 57 -9.31 15.63 -3.23
C LEU A 57 -7.96 16.03 -3.85
N SER A 58 -7.86 17.23 -4.43
CA SER A 58 -6.77 17.56 -5.38
C SER A 58 -5.35 17.26 -4.88
N PRO A 59 -4.99 17.46 -3.59
CA PRO A 59 -3.61 17.21 -3.14
C PRO A 59 -3.36 15.72 -2.85
N VAL A 60 -4.28 15.03 -2.17
CA VAL A 60 -4.15 13.59 -1.87
C VAL A 60 -4.18 12.79 -3.16
N GLU A 61 -5.13 13.10 -4.05
CA GLU A 61 -5.20 12.49 -5.38
C GLU A 61 -3.91 12.76 -6.16
N GLY A 62 -3.35 13.96 -6.08
CA GLY A 62 -2.05 14.28 -6.70
C GLY A 62 -0.88 13.45 -6.15
N ILE A 63 -0.88 13.15 -4.84
CA ILE A 63 0.13 12.25 -4.23
C ILE A 63 -0.06 10.82 -4.73
N LEU A 64 -1.30 10.33 -4.74
CA LEU A 64 -1.64 8.97 -5.18
C LEU A 64 -1.38 8.75 -6.68
N ARG A 65 -1.69 9.75 -7.52
CA ARG A 65 -1.43 9.71 -8.95
C ARG A 65 0.07 9.63 -9.24
N LYS A 66 0.89 10.42 -8.56
CA LYS A 66 2.35 10.33 -8.66
C LYS A 66 2.90 8.99 -8.18
N ALA A 67 2.32 8.44 -7.11
CA ALA A 67 2.66 7.10 -6.64
C ALA A 67 2.34 6.06 -7.71
N GLN A 68 1.14 6.10 -8.30
CA GLN A 68 0.72 5.22 -9.39
C GLN A 68 1.69 5.30 -10.59
N GLU A 69 2.04 6.52 -11.01
CA GLU A 69 2.99 6.75 -12.11
C GLU A 69 4.34 6.08 -11.81
N GLU A 70 4.91 6.28 -10.63
CA GLU A 70 6.19 5.65 -10.26
C GLU A 70 6.07 4.11 -10.15
N PHE A 71 4.99 3.58 -9.56
CA PHE A 71 4.74 2.13 -9.51
C PHE A 71 4.60 1.51 -10.91
N SER A 72 4.06 2.25 -11.87
CA SER A 72 3.90 1.77 -13.25
C SER A 72 5.24 1.57 -13.97
N GLN A 73 6.28 2.28 -13.53
CA GLN A 73 7.63 2.25 -14.13
C GLN A 73 8.55 1.19 -13.50
N VAL A 74 8.10 0.48 -12.46
CA VAL A 74 8.87 -0.58 -11.83
C VAL A 74 9.15 -1.69 -12.85
N LYS A 75 10.44 -1.91 -13.15
CA LYS A 75 10.88 -2.95 -14.10
C LYS A 75 10.57 -4.34 -13.53
N ARG A 76 9.93 -5.19 -14.35
CA ARG A 76 9.48 -6.52 -13.96
C ARG A 76 10.17 -7.62 -14.74
N THR A 77 10.38 -8.78 -14.11
CA THR A 77 10.76 -10.02 -14.78
C THR A 77 9.53 -10.83 -15.13
N ASN A 78 9.56 -11.53 -16.27
CA ASN A 78 8.51 -12.47 -16.70
C ASN A 78 8.84 -13.92 -16.32
N GLU A 79 9.59 -14.12 -15.24
CA GLU A 79 9.93 -15.46 -14.74
C GLU A 79 8.67 -16.13 -14.15
N GLU A 80 8.47 -17.40 -14.49
CA GLU A 80 7.44 -18.22 -13.84
C GLU A 80 7.98 -18.84 -12.55
N LYS A 81 7.24 -18.69 -11.46
CA LYS A 81 7.58 -19.25 -10.15
C LYS A 81 6.49 -20.18 -9.63
N PRO A 82 6.84 -21.18 -8.80
CA PRO A 82 5.85 -21.99 -8.12
C PRO A 82 4.88 -21.10 -7.32
N LYS A 83 3.59 -21.32 -7.46
CA LYS A 83 2.55 -20.50 -6.83
C LYS A 83 2.07 -21.12 -5.53
N ILE A 84 2.00 -20.31 -4.48
CA ILE A 84 1.45 -20.67 -3.18
C ILE A 84 0.24 -19.77 -2.90
N GLY A 85 -0.93 -20.39 -2.74
CA GLY A 85 -2.13 -19.68 -2.32
C GLY A 85 -2.13 -19.43 -0.82
N LEU A 86 -2.33 -18.17 -0.41
CA LEU A 86 -2.51 -17.79 0.99
C LEU A 86 -4.00 -17.58 1.29
N VAL A 87 -4.54 -18.45 2.14
CA VAL A 87 -5.94 -18.47 2.59
C VAL A 87 -6.03 -18.21 4.10
N GLY A 88 -7.19 -17.69 4.54
CA GLY A 88 -7.48 -17.41 5.95
C GLY A 88 -8.04 -16.01 6.19
N GLU A 89 -8.03 -15.59 7.45
CA GLU A 89 -8.57 -14.29 7.89
C GLU A 89 -7.87 -13.09 7.23
N TRP A 90 -8.67 -12.08 6.85
CA TRP A 90 -8.21 -10.91 6.09
C TRP A 90 -7.02 -10.19 6.75
N TYR A 91 -7.15 -9.88 8.04
CA TYR A 91 -6.12 -9.17 8.79
C TYR A 91 -4.80 -9.94 8.82
N VAL A 92 -4.88 -11.26 9.01
CA VAL A 92 -3.72 -12.15 9.09
C VAL A 92 -3.10 -12.41 7.72
N ARG A 93 -3.80 -12.18 6.61
CA ARG A 93 -3.20 -12.25 5.27
C ARG A 93 -2.38 -11.03 4.93
N LEU A 94 -2.90 -9.84 5.22
CA LEU A 94 -2.37 -8.58 4.67
C LEU A 94 -1.42 -7.83 5.60
N HIS A 95 -1.60 -7.94 6.90
CA HIS A 95 -0.77 -7.21 7.85
C HIS A 95 0.56 -7.95 8.05
N GLU A 96 1.63 -7.45 7.41
CA GLU A 96 2.96 -8.10 7.37
C GLU A 96 3.50 -8.49 8.76
N PRO A 97 3.36 -7.66 9.81
CA PRO A 97 3.74 -8.07 11.16
C PRO A 97 2.86 -9.19 11.73
N ALA A 98 1.54 -9.14 11.51
CA ALA A 98 0.61 -10.13 12.07
C ALA A 98 0.75 -11.49 11.38
N ASN A 99 1.13 -11.49 10.10
CA ASN A 99 1.38 -12.68 9.31
C ASN A 99 2.82 -13.22 9.46
N GLN A 100 3.59 -12.65 10.41
CA GLN A 100 4.98 -13.00 10.67
C GLN A 100 5.88 -12.89 9.42
N ARG A 101 5.53 -11.96 8.52
CA ARG A 101 6.19 -11.71 7.23
C ARG A 101 6.24 -12.95 6.34
N ILE A 102 5.21 -13.81 6.39
CA ILE A 102 5.19 -15.09 5.68
C ILE A 102 5.35 -14.91 4.16
N ILE A 103 4.70 -13.90 3.59
CA ILE A 103 4.78 -13.58 2.15
C ILE A 103 6.24 -13.33 1.75
N ARG A 104 6.96 -12.48 2.48
CA ARG A 104 8.37 -12.16 2.22
C ARG A 104 9.28 -13.38 2.38
N LYS A 105 9.02 -14.22 3.38
CA LYS A 105 9.79 -15.45 3.62
C LYS A 105 9.63 -16.45 2.48
N LEU A 106 8.41 -16.56 1.95
CA LEU A 106 8.08 -17.39 0.79
C LEU A 106 8.73 -16.83 -0.48
N GLU A 107 8.57 -15.54 -0.78
CA GLU A 107 9.18 -14.89 -1.95
C GLU A 107 10.72 -15.02 -1.97
N LYS A 108 11.37 -14.93 -0.80
CA LYS A 108 12.82 -15.18 -0.66
C LYS A 108 13.24 -16.59 -1.05
N LYS A 109 12.33 -17.57 -0.97
CA LYS A 109 12.54 -18.96 -1.42
C LYS A 109 12.23 -19.16 -2.91
N GLY A 110 11.90 -18.10 -3.65
CA GLY A 110 11.65 -18.16 -5.09
C GLY A 110 10.22 -18.56 -5.45
N VAL A 111 9.25 -18.41 -4.55
CA VAL A 111 7.84 -18.68 -4.85
C VAL A 111 7.03 -17.41 -5.11
N GLU A 112 5.95 -17.55 -5.87
CA GLU A 112 4.89 -16.55 -6.01
C GLU A 112 3.85 -16.77 -4.93
N VAL A 113 3.46 -15.73 -4.18
CA VAL A 113 2.34 -15.83 -3.25
C VAL A 113 1.11 -15.18 -3.87
N TRP A 114 0.05 -15.98 -4.03
CA TRP A 114 -1.24 -15.54 -4.49
C TRP A 114 -2.19 -15.34 -3.31
N LEU A 115 -2.74 -14.14 -3.17
CA LEU A 115 -3.74 -13.86 -2.14
C LEU A 115 -5.13 -14.27 -2.64
N ALA A 116 -5.82 -15.08 -1.84
CA ALA A 116 -7.20 -15.45 -2.11
C ALA A 116 -8.10 -14.20 -2.25
N PRO A 117 -9.13 -14.23 -3.12
CA PRO A 117 -10.02 -13.10 -3.34
C PRO A 117 -10.71 -12.65 -2.04
N LEU A 118 -11.28 -11.45 -2.11
CA LEU A 118 -12.05 -10.83 -1.02
C LEU A 118 -13.35 -11.60 -0.71
N THR A 119 -13.88 -12.31 -1.69
CA THR A 119 -15.11 -13.09 -1.60
C THR A 119 -14.76 -14.57 -1.46
N GLU A 120 -15.38 -15.25 -0.51
CA GLU A 120 -15.38 -16.72 -0.40
C GLU A 120 -16.23 -17.37 -1.50
#